data_AF-A0A3Q9E9S0-F1
#
_entry.id   AF-A0A3Q9E9S0-F1
#
_cell.length_a   1.000
_cell.length_b   1.000
_cell.length_c   1.000
_cell.angle_alpha   90.00
_cell.angle_beta   90.00
_cell.angle_gamma   90.00
#
_symmetry.space_group_name_H-M   'P 1'
#
loop_
_entity.id
_entity.type
_entity.pdbx_description
1 polymer ?
#
loop_
_entity_poly.entity_id
_entity_poly.type
_entity_poly.pdbx_seq_one_letter_code
_entity_poly.pdbx_strand_id
1 'polypeptide(L)'
;MSLAADTRDAVRARPFVLDALRAGVLNHSAAAAWLADAADLGDDGDADAEAIATALRRFREELPAYATAARTASVSMRSGVGVVDAGGLGDAAPLLRVGGAAVVSEGGDTAILATGDVDAGALATVLRRLGAVDVAVAAAGVAGDALIVVVGRRDGATAVRVVEDALAAAPNE
;
A
#
# COMPACT_ATOMS: atom_id res chain seq x y z
N MET A 1 -27.26 -1.08 15.41
CA MET A 1 -25.83 -1.48 15.37
C MET A 1 -25.24 -1.20 16.75
N SER A 2 -24.09 -1.77 17.13
CA SER A 2 -23.46 -1.46 18.42
C SER A 2 -22.20 -0.64 18.19
N LEU A 3 -21.91 0.29 19.11
CA LEU A 3 -20.72 1.14 19.04
C LEU A 3 -19.41 0.34 18.83
N ALA A 4 -19.33 -0.86 19.41
CA ALA A 4 -18.19 -1.76 19.22
C ALA A 4 -18.10 -2.32 17.79
N ALA A 5 -19.23 -2.65 17.15
CA ALA A 5 -19.25 -3.06 15.74
C ALA A 5 -18.87 -1.89 14.84
N ASP A 6 -19.44 -0.72 15.10
CA ASP A 6 -19.19 0.50 14.33
C ASP A 6 -17.71 0.93 14.44
N THR A 7 -17.11 0.78 15.64
CA THR A 7 -15.66 0.99 15.86
C THR A 7 -14.82 0.06 14.99
N ARG A 8 -15.16 -1.23 14.91
CA ARG A 8 -14.40 -2.19 14.08
C ARG A 8 -14.47 -1.83 12.60
N ASP A 9 -15.64 -1.43 12.13
CA ASP A 9 -15.83 -1.03 10.74
C ASP A 9 -15.10 0.28 10.44
N ALA A 10 -15.08 1.23 11.39
CA ALA A 10 -14.30 2.45 11.28
C ALA A 10 -12.78 2.19 11.20
N VAL A 11 -12.26 1.22 11.96
CA VAL A 11 -10.86 0.77 11.88
C VAL A 11 -10.57 0.11 10.52
N ARG A 12 -11.45 -0.76 10.03
CA ARG A 12 -11.27 -1.43 8.72
C ARG A 12 -11.27 -0.45 7.55
N ALA A 13 -12.07 0.61 7.64
CA ALA A 13 -12.08 1.68 6.65
C ALA A 13 -10.77 2.50 6.62
N ARG A 14 -9.88 2.32 7.59
CA ARG A 14 -8.67 3.13 7.81
C ARG A 14 -7.45 2.23 8.01
N PRO A 15 -6.82 1.76 6.91
CA PRO A 15 -5.73 0.77 6.97
C PRO A 15 -4.59 1.14 7.92
N PHE A 16 -4.22 2.42 8.01
CA PHE A 16 -3.16 2.86 8.92
C PHE A 16 -3.49 2.65 10.41
N VAL A 17 -4.78 2.78 10.79
CA VAL A 17 -5.24 2.50 12.16
C VAL A 17 -5.23 1.00 12.41
N LEU A 18 -5.69 0.21 11.45
CA LEU A 18 -5.67 -1.24 11.52
C LEU A 18 -4.24 -1.78 11.71
N ASP A 19 -3.30 -1.30 10.90
CA ASP A 19 -1.89 -1.68 10.98
C ASP A 19 -1.27 -1.28 12.33
N ALA A 20 -1.50 -0.05 12.78
CA ALA A 20 -1.03 0.43 14.09
C ALA A 20 -1.63 -0.37 15.27
N LEU A 21 -2.90 -0.77 15.15
CA LEU A 21 -3.59 -1.60 16.13
C LEU A 21 -2.97 -2.99 16.20
N ARG A 22 -2.78 -3.66 15.04
CA ARG A 22 -2.11 -4.96 14.92
C ARG A 22 -0.67 -4.93 15.44
N ALA A 23 0.04 -3.82 15.22
CA ALA A 23 1.41 -3.63 15.67
C ALA A 23 1.52 -3.27 17.16
N GLY A 24 0.40 -3.00 17.84
CA GLY A 24 0.39 -2.66 19.26
C GLY A 24 0.97 -1.28 19.60
N VAL A 25 1.16 -0.41 18.60
CA VAL A 25 1.75 0.93 18.75
C VAL A 25 0.70 2.03 18.95
N LEU A 26 -0.58 1.69 18.84
CA LEU A 26 -1.68 2.64 18.92
C LEU A 26 -1.96 3.06 20.38
N ASN A 27 -1.98 4.38 20.64
CA ASN A 27 -2.58 4.92 21.86
C ASN A 27 -4.11 4.82 21.74
N HIS A 28 -4.72 3.93 22.51
CA HIS A 28 -6.14 3.58 22.36
C HIS A 28 -7.07 4.74 22.73
N SER A 29 -6.73 5.55 23.74
CA SER A 29 -7.53 6.71 24.14
C SER A 29 -7.48 7.81 23.08
N ALA A 30 -6.28 8.10 22.55
CA ALA A 30 -6.14 9.09 21.48
C ALA A 30 -6.81 8.63 20.18
N ALA A 31 -6.66 7.36 19.83
CA ALA A 31 -7.31 6.79 18.66
C ALA A 31 -8.83 6.75 18.80
N ALA A 32 -9.36 6.51 20.01
CA ALA A 32 -10.78 6.55 20.26
C ALA A 32 -11.37 7.95 20.05
N ALA A 33 -10.75 8.98 20.63
CA ALA A 33 -11.17 10.37 20.44
C ALA A 33 -11.13 10.78 18.95
N TRP A 34 -10.06 10.39 18.25
CA TRP A 34 -9.95 10.66 16.82
C TRP A 34 -10.98 9.88 15.98
N LEU A 35 -11.27 8.63 16.32
CA LEU A 35 -12.28 7.83 15.60
C LEU A 35 -13.71 8.32 15.86
N ALA A 36 -14.01 8.81 17.06
CA ALA A 36 -15.30 9.44 17.39
C ALA A 36 -15.60 10.57 16.41
N ASP A 37 -14.66 11.51 16.26
CA ASP A 37 -14.78 12.64 15.31
C ASP A 37 -14.72 12.17 13.84
N ALA A 38 -13.71 11.39 13.47
CA ALA A 38 -13.45 11.05 12.07
C ALA A 38 -14.50 10.11 11.44
N ALA A 39 -15.26 9.37 12.25
CA ALA A 39 -16.24 8.39 11.81
C ALA A 39 -17.65 8.60 12.39
N ASP A 40 -17.89 9.74 13.05
CA ASP A 40 -19.19 10.09 13.66
C ASP A 40 -19.70 8.96 14.57
N LEU A 41 -18.83 8.53 15.50
CA LEU A 41 -19.12 7.42 16.42
C LEU A 41 -19.49 7.92 17.82
N GLY A 42 -20.67 7.52 18.28
CA GLY A 42 -21.18 7.92 19.59
C GLY A 42 -21.64 9.39 19.61
N ASP A 43 -21.94 9.89 20.80
CA ASP A 43 -22.12 11.32 21.05
C ASP A 43 -20.79 11.91 21.55
N ASP A 44 -20.62 13.25 21.54
CA ASP A 44 -19.39 13.98 21.92
C ASP A 44 -18.99 13.85 23.43
N GLY A 45 -19.31 12.74 24.08
CA GLY A 45 -19.09 12.48 25.51
C GLY A 45 -17.92 11.54 25.80
N ASP A 46 -17.27 11.75 26.95
CA ASP A 46 -16.14 10.94 27.45
C ASP A 46 -16.47 9.44 27.61
N ALA A 47 -17.76 9.11 27.85
CA ALA A 47 -18.21 7.73 28.04
C ALA A 47 -18.09 6.90 26.75
N ASP A 48 -18.37 7.50 25.60
CA ASP A 48 -18.29 6.82 24.30
C ASP A 48 -16.83 6.65 23.87
N ALA A 49 -15.98 7.63 24.15
CA ALA A 49 -14.54 7.50 23.90
C ALA A 49 -13.91 6.32 24.67
N GLU A 50 -14.27 6.10 25.94
CA GLU A 50 -13.75 4.94 26.70
C GLU A 50 -14.35 3.61 26.20
N ALA A 51 -15.61 3.62 25.77
CA ALA A 51 -16.24 2.45 25.14
C ALA A 51 -15.54 2.07 23.81
N ILE A 52 -15.22 3.06 22.97
CA ILE A 52 -14.44 2.88 21.74
C ILE A 52 -13.03 2.37 22.07
N ALA A 53 -12.33 2.98 23.04
CA ALA A 53 -11.01 2.53 23.45
C ALA A 53 -11.01 1.08 23.96
N THR A 54 -12.06 0.68 24.67
CA THR A 54 -12.27 -0.72 25.11
C THR A 54 -12.53 -1.64 23.92
N ALA A 55 -13.35 -1.22 22.95
CA ALA A 55 -13.60 -1.98 21.72
C ALA A 55 -12.31 -2.18 20.90
N LEU A 56 -11.45 -1.16 20.79
CA LEU A 56 -10.14 -1.26 20.14
C LEU A 56 -9.24 -2.30 20.80
N ARG A 57 -9.15 -2.31 22.14
CA ARG A 57 -8.32 -3.29 22.88
C ARG A 57 -8.78 -4.73 22.62
N ARG A 58 -10.09 -4.96 22.68
CA ARG A 58 -10.69 -6.27 22.39
C ARG A 58 -10.48 -6.67 20.93
N PHE A 59 -10.68 -5.75 19.99
CA PHE A 59 -10.50 -6.05 18.58
C PHE A 59 -9.05 -6.41 18.25
N ARG A 60 -8.08 -5.76 18.89
CA ARG A 60 -6.67 -6.13 18.76
C ARG A 60 -6.40 -7.58 19.16
N GLU A 61 -7.05 -8.08 20.21
CA GLU A 61 -6.91 -9.48 20.67
C GLU A 61 -7.48 -10.49 19.67
N GLU A 62 -8.41 -10.06 18.81
CA GLU A 62 -9.01 -10.87 17.74
C GLU A 62 -8.21 -10.81 16.43
N LEU A 63 -7.33 -9.82 16.26
CA LEU A 63 -6.58 -9.60 15.02
C LEU A 63 -5.29 -10.43 14.97
N PRO A 64 -4.88 -10.88 13.77
CA PRO A 64 -3.55 -11.46 13.60
C PRO A 64 -2.50 -10.39 13.92
N ALA A 65 -1.47 -10.80 14.67
CA ALA A 65 -0.35 -9.93 15.01
C ALA A 65 0.28 -9.34 13.74
N TYR A 66 0.72 -8.09 13.82
CA TYR A 66 1.51 -7.51 12.73
C TYR A 66 2.87 -8.20 12.68
N ALA A 67 3.16 -8.86 11.57
CA ALA A 67 4.44 -9.49 11.30
C ALA A 67 4.87 -9.14 9.87
N THR A 68 6.17 -9.08 9.64
CA THR A 68 6.73 -8.89 8.31
C THR A 68 7.55 -10.12 7.90
N ALA A 69 7.57 -10.42 6.61
CA ALA A 69 8.43 -11.44 6.02
C ALA A 69 9.14 -10.88 4.79
N ALA A 70 10.33 -11.42 4.54
CA ALA A 70 11.07 -11.16 3.32
C ALA A 70 10.48 -11.99 2.17
N ARG A 71 10.24 -11.34 1.04
CA ARG A 71 9.82 -11.97 -0.21
C ARG A 71 11.05 -12.39 -1.01
N THR A 72 10.98 -13.56 -1.64
CA THR A 72 12.05 -14.03 -2.52
C THR A 72 11.82 -13.46 -3.92
N ALA A 73 12.33 -12.26 -4.18
CA ALA A 73 12.18 -11.58 -5.46
C ALA A 73 13.48 -10.87 -5.88
N SER A 74 13.76 -10.85 -7.17
CA SER A 74 14.85 -10.07 -7.76
C SER A 74 14.33 -8.76 -8.34
N VAL A 75 14.95 -7.64 -7.98
CA VAL A 75 14.58 -6.31 -8.46
C VAL A 75 15.58 -5.84 -9.52
N SER A 76 15.08 -5.23 -10.59
CA SER A 76 15.88 -4.65 -11.66
C SER A 76 15.30 -3.32 -12.13
N MET A 77 16.15 -2.47 -12.70
CA MET A 77 15.74 -1.20 -13.31
C MET A 77 15.84 -1.26 -14.82
N ARG A 78 14.85 -0.68 -15.49
CA ARG A 78 14.84 -0.45 -16.94
C ARG A 78 14.52 1.00 -17.23
N SER A 79 15.55 1.75 -17.62
CA SER A 79 15.42 3.15 -18.04
C SER A 79 14.88 3.28 -19.46
N GLY A 80 14.37 4.46 -19.80
CA GLY A 80 13.93 4.78 -21.16
C GLY A 80 12.55 4.24 -21.50
N VAL A 81 11.69 4.05 -20.48
CA VAL A 81 10.32 3.62 -20.68
C VAL A 81 9.37 4.81 -20.82
N GLY A 82 8.21 4.59 -21.41
CA GLY A 82 7.17 5.61 -21.54
C GLY A 82 5.78 4.99 -21.39
N VAL A 83 4.83 5.80 -20.92
CA VAL A 83 3.40 5.46 -20.90
C VAL A 83 2.76 6.07 -22.14
N VAL A 84 2.16 5.24 -22.99
CA VAL A 84 1.49 5.65 -24.23
C VAL A 84 0.08 5.09 -24.29
N ASP A 85 -0.81 5.77 -25.03
CA ASP A 85 -2.13 5.22 -25.37
C ASP A 85 -2.03 4.15 -26.46
N ALA A 86 -3.05 3.29 -26.56
CA ALA A 86 -3.09 2.12 -27.43
C ALA A 86 -2.86 2.45 -28.92
N GLY A 87 -3.18 3.66 -29.37
CA GLY A 87 -2.93 4.13 -30.72
C GLY A 87 -1.46 4.43 -31.03
N GLY A 88 -0.62 4.64 -30.01
CA GLY A 88 0.82 4.91 -30.14
C GLY A 88 1.71 3.66 -29.95
N LEU A 89 1.11 2.50 -29.78
CA LEU A 89 1.82 1.29 -29.35
C LEU A 89 2.58 0.59 -30.50
N GLY A 90 2.18 0.84 -31.75
CA GLY A 90 2.76 0.20 -32.92
C GLY A 90 2.84 -1.33 -32.77
N ASP A 91 3.95 -1.90 -33.21
CA ASP A 91 4.27 -3.33 -33.08
C ASP A 91 5.08 -3.65 -31.79
N ALA A 92 5.25 -2.70 -30.88
CA ALA A 92 6.06 -2.90 -29.68
C ALA A 92 5.38 -3.86 -28.70
N ALA A 93 6.14 -4.78 -28.12
CA ALA A 93 5.67 -5.60 -27.00
C ALA A 93 5.67 -4.75 -25.71
N PRO A 94 4.50 -4.44 -25.13
CA PRO A 94 4.41 -3.61 -23.94
C PRO A 94 4.89 -4.36 -22.70
N LEU A 95 5.47 -3.65 -21.74
CA LEU A 95 5.84 -4.18 -20.42
C LEU A 95 4.60 -4.35 -19.52
N LEU A 96 3.60 -3.51 -19.72
CA LEU A 96 2.33 -3.52 -18.99
C LEU A 96 1.25 -2.93 -19.90
N ARG A 97 0.03 -3.46 -19.83
CA ARG A 97 -1.16 -2.84 -20.39
C ARG A 97 -2.25 -2.75 -19.34
N VAL A 98 -2.88 -1.58 -19.23
CA VAL A 98 -4.05 -1.34 -18.38
C VAL A 98 -5.08 -0.58 -19.20
N GLY A 99 -6.14 -1.26 -19.60
CA GLY A 99 -7.13 -0.70 -20.52
C GLY A 99 -6.48 -0.20 -21.82
N GLY A 100 -6.66 1.09 -22.11
CA GLY A 100 -6.09 1.75 -23.28
C GLY A 100 -4.64 2.22 -23.11
N ALA A 101 -4.05 2.16 -21.92
CA ALA A 101 -2.68 2.62 -21.66
C ALA A 101 -1.68 1.46 -21.68
N ALA A 102 -0.45 1.74 -22.11
CA ALA A 102 0.64 0.78 -22.14
C ALA A 102 1.98 1.38 -21.77
N VAL A 103 2.82 0.56 -21.12
CA VAL A 103 4.21 0.89 -20.85
C VAL A 103 5.07 0.30 -21.97
N VAL A 104 5.80 1.14 -22.70
CA VAL A 104 6.68 0.75 -23.82
C VAL A 104 8.14 1.07 -23.51
N SER A 105 9.05 0.53 -24.32
CA SER A 105 10.50 0.69 -24.14
C SER A 105 11.05 1.96 -24.79
N GLU A 106 10.22 3.00 -24.90
CA GLU A 106 10.55 4.27 -25.53
C GLU A 106 9.97 5.39 -24.67
N GLY A 107 10.83 6.18 -24.03
CA GLY A 107 10.39 7.31 -23.22
C GLY A 107 11.43 7.87 -22.27
N GLY A 108 10.94 8.73 -21.37
CA GLY A 108 11.76 9.48 -20.43
C GLY A 108 11.99 8.78 -19.09
N ASP A 109 11.13 7.82 -18.74
CA ASP A 109 10.92 7.31 -17.38
C ASP A 109 11.72 6.05 -17.09
N THR A 110 11.57 5.54 -15.87
CA THR A 110 12.25 4.33 -15.38
C THR A 110 11.22 3.34 -14.86
N ALA A 111 11.26 2.11 -15.36
CA ALA A 111 10.52 0.99 -14.80
C ALA A 111 11.39 0.25 -13.76
N ILE A 112 10.81 -0.01 -12.59
CA ILE A 112 11.31 -0.95 -11.60
C ILE A 112 10.55 -2.25 -11.79
N LEU A 113 11.27 -3.33 -12.08
CA LEU A 113 10.74 -4.66 -12.32
C LEU A 113 11.16 -5.59 -11.19
N ALA A 114 10.21 -6.26 -10.56
CA ALA A 114 10.48 -7.32 -9.60
C ALA A 114 9.91 -8.63 -10.12
N THR A 115 10.67 -9.72 -9.98
CA THR A 115 10.26 -11.07 -10.37
C THR A 115 10.48 -12.07 -9.25
N GLY A 116 9.53 -12.97 -9.00
CA GLY A 116 9.59 -13.97 -7.94
C GLY A 116 8.30 -14.02 -7.12
N ASP A 117 8.42 -14.13 -5.80
CA ASP A 117 7.27 -14.10 -4.88
C ASP A 117 6.70 -12.68 -4.74
N VAL A 118 6.01 -12.21 -5.77
CA VAL A 118 5.34 -10.91 -5.82
C VAL A 118 3.86 -11.09 -6.15
N ASP A 119 3.00 -10.41 -5.40
CA ASP A 119 1.56 -10.44 -5.53
C ASP A 119 0.96 -9.02 -5.43
N ALA A 120 -0.37 -8.92 -5.40
CA ALA A 120 -1.05 -7.64 -5.23
C ALA A 120 -0.77 -6.97 -3.86
N GLY A 121 -0.53 -7.76 -2.81
CA GLY A 121 -0.16 -7.26 -1.49
C GLY A 121 1.25 -6.64 -1.47
N ALA A 122 2.19 -7.26 -2.18
CA ALA A 122 3.52 -6.72 -2.44
C ALA A 122 3.44 -5.39 -3.19
N LEU A 123 2.62 -5.33 -4.26
CA LEU A 123 2.39 -4.08 -5.01
C LEU A 123 1.79 -2.99 -4.10
N ALA A 124 0.79 -3.31 -3.30
CA ALA A 124 0.19 -2.34 -2.38
C ALA A 124 1.21 -1.80 -1.37
N THR A 125 2.10 -2.66 -0.86
CA THR A 125 3.18 -2.26 0.05
C THR A 125 4.20 -1.35 -0.63
N VAL A 126 4.63 -1.70 -1.85
CA VAL A 126 5.53 -0.88 -2.67
C VAL A 126 4.93 0.50 -2.92
N LEU A 127 3.67 0.58 -3.37
CA LEU A 127 3.01 1.86 -3.66
C LEU A 127 2.88 2.73 -2.40
N ARG A 128 2.54 2.15 -1.25
CA ARG A 128 2.50 2.88 0.03
C ARG A 128 3.87 3.45 0.41
N ARG A 129 4.95 2.66 0.27
CA ARG A 129 6.29 3.13 0.63
C ARG A 129 6.83 4.18 -0.34
N LEU A 130 6.55 4.05 -1.63
CA LEU A 130 6.92 5.08 -2.63
C LEU A 130 6.19 6.40 -2.35
N GLY A 131 4.89 6.35 -2.05
CA GLY A 131 4.12 7.52 -1.66
C GLY A 131 4.64 8.19 -0.39
N ALA A 132 5.12 7.41 0.59
CA ALA A 132 5.68 7.94 1.84
C ALA A 132 7.01 8.70 1.67
N VAL A 133 7.69 8.55 0.51
CA VAL A 133 8.92 9.28 0.17
C VAL A 133 8.73 10.21 -1.03
N ASP A 134 7.47 10.58 -1.32
CA ASP A 134 7.08 11.50 -2.40
C ASP A 134 7.53 11.08 -3.81
N VAL A 135 7.62 9.77 -4.07
CA VAL A 135 7.89 9.24 -5.42
C VAL A 135 6.58 9.01 -6.16
N ALA A 136 6.34 9.80 -7.21
CA ALA A 136 5.17 9.66 -8.06
C ALA A 136 5.26 8.44 -8.98
N VAL A 137 4.17 7.66 -9.04
CA VAL A 137 4.05 6.47 -9.87
C VAL A 137 3.17 6.78 -11.08
N ALA A 138 3.74 6.62 -12.28
CA ALA A 138 3.05 6.84 -13.55
C ALA A 138 2.21 5.63 -13.99
N ALA A 139 2.71 4.42 -13.72
CA ALA A 139 2.01 3.17 -14.00
C ALA A 139 2.51 2.08 -13.05
N ALA A 140 1.66 1.14 -12.67
CA ALA A 140 2.07 -0.02 -11.90
C ALA A 140 1.15 -1.22 -12.14
N GLY A 141 1.65 -2.42 -11.88
CA GLY A 141 0.87 -3.63 -12.02
C GLY A 141 1.61 -4.87 -11.53
N VAL A 142 0.84 -5.93 -11.36
CA VAL A 142 1.34 -7.29 -11.09
C VAL A 142 0.66 -8.25 -12.05
N ALA A 143 1.42 -9.20 -12.61
CA ALA A 143 0.91 -10.26 -13.45
C ALA A 143 1.80 -11.49 -13.33
N GLY A 144 1.22 -12.63 -12.94
CA GLY A 144 2.00 -13.84 -12.66
C GLY A 144 2.97 -13.60 -11.49
N ASP A 145 4.25 -13.87 -11.74
CA ASP A 145 5.37 -13.68 -10.81
C ASP A 145 6.12 -12.35 -11.04
N ALA A 146 5.52 -11.40 -11.77
CA ALA A 146 6.15 -10.14 -12.13
C ALA A 146 5.36 -8.94 -11.60
N LEU A 147 6.08 -7.96 -11.05
CA LEU A 147 5.60 -6.66 -10.61
C LEU A 147 6.37 -5.56 -11.35
N ILE A 148 5.65 -4.52 -11.76
CA ILE A 148 6.24 -3.33 -12.38
C ILE A 148 5.74 -2.07 -11.70
N VAL A 149 6.63 -1.09 -11.53
CA VAL A 149 6.29 0.29 -11.18
C VAL A 149 7.10 1.23 -12.07
N VAL A 150 6.44 2.20 -12.69
CA VAL A 150 7.07 3.22 -13.53
C VAL A 150 7.10 4.54 -12.78
N VAL A 151 8.29 5.13 -12.70
CA VAL A 151 8.55 6.41 -12.00
C VAL A 151 9.32 7.36 -12.90
N GLY A 152 9.33 8.65 -12.54
CA GLY A 152 10.13 9.64 -13.25
C GLY A 152 11.63 9.29 -13.23
N ARG A 153 12.36 9.69 -14.27
CA ARG A 153 13.80 9.39 -14.43
C ARG A 153 14.63 9.67 -13.18
N ARG A 154 14.36 10.80 -12.51
CA ARG A 154 15.13 11.28 -11.36
C ARG A 154 14.89 10.44 -10.10
N ASP A 155 13.75 9.76 -10.04
CA ASP A 155 13.35 8.98 -8.88
C ASP A 155 13.80 7.53 -8.96
N GLY A 156 14.31 7.06 -10.11
CA GLY A 156 14.65 5.65 -10.34
C GLY A 156 15.56 5.03 -9.27
N ALA A 157 16.60 5.75 -8.84
CA ALA A 157 17.52 5.28 -7.81
C ALA A 157 16.90 5.23 -6.40
N THR A 158 15.95 6.11 -6.10
CA THR A 158 15.19 6.07 -4.84
C THR A 158 14.16 4.93 -4.91
N ALA A 159 13.44 4.82 -6.03
CA ALA A 159 12.39 3.85 -6.23
C ALA A 159 12.89 2.41 -6.13
N VAL A 160 14.04 2.09 -6.73
CA VAL A 160 14.61 0.74 -6.63
C VAL A 160 14.90 0.33 -5.19
N ARG A 161 15.52 1.22 -4.40
CA ARG A 161 15.84 0.95 -2.99
C ARG A 161 14.57 0.77 -2.17
N VAL A 162 13.58 1.63 -2.38
CA VAL A 162 12.28 1.54 -1.69
C VAL A 162 11.56 0.24 -2.02
N VAL A 163 11.61 -0.21 -3.28
CA VAL A 163 11.02 -1.48 -3.71
C VAL A 163 11.74 -2.66 -3.09
N GLU A 164 13.08 -2.68 -3.09
CA GLU A 164 13.88 -3.71 -2.42
C GLU A 164 13.56 -3.78 -0.92
N ASP A 165 13.54 -2.64 -0.24
CA ASP A 165 13.21 -2.55 1.18
C ASP A 165 11.77 -3.00 1.47
N ALA A 166 10.83 -2.67 0.57
CA ALA A 166 9.43 -3.09 0.68
C ALA A 166 9.29 -4.61 0.61
N LEU A 167 10.00 -5.25 -0.33
CA LEU A 167 9.97 -6.68 -0.52
C LEU A 167 10.75 -7.43 0.57
N ALA A 168 11.77 -6.82 1.18
CA ALA A 168 12.50 -7.38 2.30
C ALA A 168 11.69 -7.43 3.62
N ALA A 169 10.63 -6.62 3.74
CA ALA A 169 9.83 -6.51 4.95
C ALA A 169 8.35 -6.24 4.64
N ALA A 170 7.76 -7.09 3.80
CA ALA A 170 6.34 -7.01 3.48
C ALA A 170 5.50 -7.51 4.66
N PRO A 171 4.40 -6.83 5.04
CA PRO A 171 3.48 -7.35 6.05
C PRO A 171 2.91 -8.70 5.63
N ASN A 172 2.84 -9.63 6.57
CA ASN A 172 2.07 -10.87 6.42
C ASN A 172 0.58 -10.50 6.49
N GLU A 173 -0.25 -11.06 5.60
CA GLU A 173 -1.70 -10.86 5.65
C GLU A 173 -2.28 -11.37 6.98
#